data_AF-A0A521EF83-F1
#
_entry.id   AF-A0A521EF83-F1
#
_cell.length_a   1.000
_cell.length_b   1.000
_cell.length_c   1.000
_cell.angle_alpha   90.00
_cell.angle_beta   90.00
_cell.angle_gamma   90.00
#
_symmetry.space_group_name_H-M   'P 1'
#
loop_
_entity.id
_entity.type
_entity.pdbx_description
1 polymer ?
#
loop_
_entity_poly.entity_id
_entity_poly.type
_entity_poly.pdbx_seq_one_letter_code
_entity_poly.pdbx_strand_id
1 'polypeptide(L)'
;MMNAPFGFPEQDRIAFDRAELGAILSVYGRMVAAGEWRDYAMSFLREVAVFSVFRRATEHPLYRIEKRPRMRNAQGQYAVIGMDGRILKRGHDLPTVLRVLEKKLIRPVD
;
A
#
# COMPACT_ATOMS: atom_id res chain seq x y z
N MET A 1 20.13 37.09 -17.47
CA MET A 1 19.99 35.72 -17.99
C MET A 1 19.30 34.89 -16.90
N MET A 2 18.24 34.19 -17.25
CA MET A 2 17.18 33.73 -16.34
C MET A 2 17.62 32.55 -15.45
N ASN A 3 17.41 32.67 -14.13
CA ASN A 3 17.44 31.55 -13.20
C ASN A 3 16.19 30.68 -13.43
N ALA A 4 16.37 29.44 -13.88
CA ALA A 4 15.30 28.45 -13.86
C ALA A 4 15.22 27.82 -12.45
N PRO A 5 14.08 27.89 -11.74
CA PRO A 5 13.92 27.18 -10.48
C PRO A 5 13.68 25.70 -10.78
N PHE A 6 14.57 24.83 -10.31
CA PHE A 6 14.33 23.39 -10.29
C PHE A 6 13.25 23.06 -9.26
N GLY A 7 12.00 23.13 -9.69
CA GLY A 7 10.85 22.61 -8.98
C GLY A 7 9.87 22.09 -10.01
N PHE A 8 10.05 20.84 -10.44
CA PHE A 8 8.99 20.16 -11.18
C PHE A 8 7.75 20.14 -10.28
N PRO A 9 6.56 20.54 -10.76
CA PRO A 9 5.36 20.44 -9.95
C PRO A 9 5.10 18.95 -9.67
N GLU A 10 5.38 18.49 -8.45
CA GLU A 10 5.02 17.16 -7.93
C GLU A 10 3.48 16.95 -7.81
N GLN A 11 2.67 17.80 -8.44
CA GLN A 11 1.24 17.91 -8.18
C GLN A 11 0.37 16.89 -8.94
N ASP A 12 0.97 16.01 -9.75
CA ASP A 12 0.23 15.11 -10.63
C ASP A 12 0.29 13.63 -10.23
N ARG A 13 0.85 13.30 -9.05
CA ARG A 13 0.96 11.92 -8.55
C ARG A 13 0.03 11.67 -7.39
N ILE A 14 -0.59 10.49 -7.39
CA ILE A 14 -1.37 10.04 -6.23
C ILE A 14 -0.40 9.59 -5.15
N ALA A 15 -0.58 10.10 -3.94
CA ALA A 15 0.19 9.73 -2.77
C ALA A 15 -0.72 9.29 -1.60
N PHE A 16 -0.11 8.55 -0.67
CA PHE A 16 -0.69 8.33 0.65
C PHE A 16 -0.46 9.57 1.51
N ASP A 17 -1.48 10.04 2.22
CA ASP A 17 -1.32 11.07 3.24
C ASP A 17 -0.67 10.49 4.51
N ARG A 18 -0.37 11.37 5.47
CA ARG A 18 0.31 10.99 6.71
C ARG A 18 -0.48 9.95 7.53
N ALA A 19 -1.80 10.07 7.60
CA ALA A 19 -2.64 9.16 8.37
C ALA A 19 -2.72 7.79 7.69
N GLU A 20 -2.86 7.79 6.36
CA GLU A 20 -2.85 6.58 5.54
C GLU A 20 -1.52 5.83 5.66
N LEU A 21 -0.40 6.55 5.51
CA LEU A 21 0.93 5.95 5.64
C LEU A 21 1.17 5.44 7.06
N GLY A 22 0.74 6.19 8.08
CA GLY A 22 0.79 5.75 9.49
C GLY A 22 0.06 4.44 9.73
N ALA A 23 -1.14 4.27 9.16
CA ALA A 23 -1.90 3.02 9.27
C ALA A 23 -1.19 1.85 8.57
N ILE A 24 -0.67 2.07 7.36
CA ILE A 24 0.06 1.05 6.60
C ILE A 24 1.33 0.62 7.34
N LEU A 25 2.14 1.59 7.80
CA LEU A 25 3.38 1.32 8.52
C LEU A 25 3.14 0.65 9.88
N SER A 26 2.00 0.92 10.54
CA SER A 26 1.63 0.23 11.78
C SER A 26 1.39 -1.27 11.55
N VAL A 27 0.70 -1.64 10.45
CA VAL A 27 0.52 -3.04 10.07
C VAL A 27 1.87 -3.65 9.70
N TYR A 28 2.66 -2.94 8.89
CA TYR A 28 4.00 -3.37 8.49
C TYR A 28 4.89 -3.70 9.70
N GLY A 29 4.96 -2.80 10.69
CA GLY A 29 5.75 -3.01 11.90
C GLY A 29 5.36 -4.28 12.68
N ARG A 30 4.05 -4.56 12.78
CA ARG A 30 3.57 -5.82 13.41
C ARG A 30 4.00 -7.06 12.63
N MET A 31 3.92 -7.02 11.29
CA MET A 31 4.32 -8.15 10.45
C MET A 31 5.84 -8.36 10.43
N VAL A 32 6.62 -7.29 10.51
CA VAL A 32 8.08 -7.38 10.70
C VAL A 32 8.42 -7.99 12.04
N ALA A 33 7.74 -7.57 13.12
CA ALA A 33 7.92 -8.14 14.46
C ALA A 33 7.55 -9.64 14.50
N ALA A 34 6.58 -10.07 13.69
CA ALA A 34 6.23 -11.48 13.51
C ALA A 34 7.19 -12.25 12.59
N GLY A 35 8.16 -11.59 11.96
CA GLY A 35 9.11 -12.21 11.02
C GLY A 35 8.54 -12.51 9.62
N GLU A 36 7.33 -12.04 9.33
CA GLU A 36 6.61 -12.32 8.08
C GLU A 36 7.08 -11.41 6.93
N TRP A 37 7.31 -10.13 7.21
CA TRP A 37 7.72 -9.14 6.21
C TRP A 37 9.11 -8.60 6.50
N ARG A 38 9.83 -8.21 5.44
CA ARG A 38 11.22 -7.75 5.56
C ARG A 38 11.53 -6.46 4.82
N ASP A 39 10.79 -6.19 3.74
CA ASP A 39 11.03 -5.02 2.91
C ASP A 39 9.72 -4.47 2.35
N TYR A 40 9.76 -3.22 1.91
CA TYR A 40 8.66 -2.57 1.22
C TYR A 40 9.16 -1.57 0.16
N ALA A 41 8.32 -1.34 -0.85
CA ALA A 41 8.55 -0.30 -1.85
C ALA A 41 7.30 0.55 -2.03
N MET A 42 7.49 1.84 -2.23
CA MET A 42 6.41 2.78 -2.54
C MET A 42 6.53 3.27 -3.99
N SER A 43 5.40 3.32 -4.69
CA SER A 43 5.32 3.87 -6.05
C SER A 43 4.16 4.85 -6.14
N PHE A 44 4.45 6.08 -6.55
CA PHE A 44 3.47 7.15 -6.71
C PHE A 44 3.30 7.42 -8.21
N LEU A 45 2.23 6.87 -8.77
CA LEU A 45 1.89 7.01 -10.18
C LEU A 45 0.74 8.00 -10.34
N ARG A 46 0.48 8.40 -11.59
CA ARG A 46 -0.57 9.37 -11.93
C ARG A 46 -1.98 8.97 -11.48
N GLU A 47 -2.26 7.67 -11.43
CA GLU A 47 -3.61 7.16 -11.10
C GLU A 47 -3.67 6.36 -9.80
N VAL A 48 -2.51 5.95 -9.27
CA VAL A 48 -2.43 5.02 -8.15
C VAL A 48 -1.19 5.27 -7.30
N ALA A 49 -1.37 5.30 -5.98
CA ALA A 49 -0.28 5.08 -5.03
C ALA A 49 -0.25 3.60 -4.65
N VAL A 50 0.93 2.99 -4.64
CA VAL A 50 1.13 1.58 -4.31
C VAL A 50 2.14 1.46 -3.18
N PHE A 51 1.79 0.70 -2.14
CA PHE A 51 2.72 0.22 -1.12
C PHE A 51 2.84 -1.30 -1.28
N SER A 52 3.99 -1.75 -1.73
CA SER A 52 4.30 -3.16 -1.97
C SER A 52 5.09 -3.73 -0.80
N VAL A 53 4.73 -4.92 -0.31
CA VAL A 53 5.45 -5.60 0.78
C VAL A 53 6.08 -6.89 0.29
N PHE A 54 7.25 -7.20 0.82
CA PHE A 54 8.07 -8.33 0.40
C PHE A 54 8.49 -9.19 1.59
N ARG A 55 8.52 -10.51 1.39
CA ARG A 55 9.15 -11.45 2.33
C ARG A 55 10.67 -11.51 2.14
N ARG A 56 11.12 -11.37 0.90
CA ARG A 56 12.53 -11.34 0.49
C ARG A 56 12.70 -10.33 -0.65
N ALA A 57 13.85 -9.68 -0.72
CA ALA A 57 14.12 -8.60 -1.68
C ALA A 57 14.06 -9.04 -3.17
N THR A 58 14.21 -10.34 -3.46
CA THR A 58 14.22 -10.90 -4.82
C THR A 58 12.89 -11.51 -5.26
N GLU A 59 11.85 -11.45 -4.42
CA GLU A 59 10.55 -12.05 -4.72
C GLU A 59 9.55 -11.02 -5.27
N HIS A 60 8.52 -11.53 -5.96
CA HIS A 60 7.34 -10.72 -6.26
C HIS A 60 6.68 -10.25 -4.95
N PRO A 61 6.08 -9.05 -4.93
CA PRO A 61 5.46 -8.52 -3.73
C PRO A 61 4.36 -9.46 -3.23
N LEU A 62 4.40 -9.80 -1.93
CA LEU A 62 3.39 -10.63 -1.27
C LEU A 62 2.02 -9.98 -1.33
N TYR A 63 1.99 -8.68 -1.05
CA TYR A 63 0.80 -7.85 -1.11
C TYR A 63 1.12 -6.48 -1.69
N ARG A 64 0.11 -5.89 -2.30
CA ARG A 64 0.11 -4.48 -2.69
C ARG A 64 -1.10 -3.80 -2.06
N ILE A 65 -0.86 -2.71 -1.36
CA ILE A 65 -1.89 -1.79 -0.88
C ILE A 65 -1.96 -0.65 -1.89
N GLU A 66 -3.11 -0.45 -2.51
CA GLU A 66 -3.31 0.57 -3.54
C GLU A 66 -4.30 1.64 -3.08
N LYS A 67 -4.04 2.90 -3.47
CA LYS A 67 -5.00 4.01 -3.40
C LYS A 67 -5.28 4.53 -4.80
N ARG A 68 -6.55 4.48 -5.22
CA ARG A 68 -7.05 4.96 -6.52
C ARG A 68 -8.22 5.94 -6.32
N PRO A 69 -7.96 7.26 -6.27
CA PRO A 69 -8.99 8.27 -5.97
C PRO A 69 -10.19 8.25 -6.93
N ARG A 70 -9.98 7.86 -8.20
CA ARG A 70 -11.07 7.67 -9.18
C ARG A 70 -12.16 6.69 -8.70
N MET A 71 -11.83 5.77 -7.80
CA MET A 71 -12.75 4.78 -7.25
C MET A 71 -13.40 5.21 -5.93
N ARG A 72 -13.13 6.43 -5.43
CA ARG A 72 -13.61 6.92 -4.13
C ARG A 72 -15.12 6.87 -3.99
N ASN A 73 -15.85 7.23 -5.05
CA ASN A 73 -17.32 7.26 -5.05
C ASN A 73 -17.95 5.99 -5.67
N ALA A 74 -17.14 4.99 -6.02
CA ALA A 74 -17.58 3.72 -6.58
C ALA A 74 -17.44 2.61 -5.54
N GLN A 75 -16.68 1.56 -5.84
CA GLN A 75 -16.41 0.43 -4.94
C GLN A 75 -15.37 0.72 -3.83
N GLY A 76 -14.81 1.93 -3.78
CA GLY A 76 -13.82 2.34 -2.79
C GLY A 76 -12.40 2.51 -3.36
N GLN A 77 -11.72 3.53 -2.85
CA GLN A 77 -10.40 3.95 -3.34
C GLN A 77 -9.25 3.05 -2.86
N TYR A 78 -9.41 2.29 -1.78
CA TYR A 78 -8.34 1.44 -1.24
C TYR A 78 -8.54 -0.02 -1.61
N ALA A 79 -7.45 -0.72 -1.92
CA ALA A 79 -7.47 -2.16 -2.14
C ALA A 79 -6.21 -2.83 -1.60
N VAL A 80 -6.36 -4.08 -1.15
CA VAL A 80 -5.26 -5.02 -0.91
C VAL A 80 -5.31 -6.09 -1.97
N ILE A 81 -4.19 -6.29 -2.64
CA ILE A 81 -4.01 -7.24 -3.74
C ILE A 81 -2.97 -8.27 -3.34
N GLY A 82 -3.21 -9.55 -3.61
CA GLY A 82 -2.26 -10.65 -3.38
C GLY A 82 -1.26 -10.84 -4.52
N MET A 83 -0.33 -11.77 -4.34
CA MET A 83 0.72 -12.11 -5.32
C MET A 83 0.17 -12.44 -6.71
N ASP A 84 -0.97 -13.12 -6.78
CA ASP A 84 -1.66 -13.55 -8.00
C ASP A 84 -2.46 -12.44 -8.68
N GLY A 85 -2.40 -11.21 -8.16
CA GLY A 85 -3.21 -10.09 -8.65
C GLY A 85 -4.65 -10.10 -8.15
N ARG A 86 -5.06 -11.08 -7.33
CA ARG A 86 -6.41 -11.12 -6.77
C ARG A 86 -6.60 -10.01 -5.74
N ILE A 87 -7.71 -9.28 -5.88
CA ILE A 87 -8.15 -8.33 -4.85
C ILE A 87 -8.64 -9.13 -3.62
N LEU A 88 -7.91 -9.02 -2.51
CA LEU A 88 -8.27 -9.66 -1.25
C LEU A 88 -9.33 -8.85 -0.51
N LYS A 89 -9.24 -7.53 -0.58
CA LYS A 89 -10.23 -6.60 -0.02
C LYS A 89 -10.19 -5.26 -0.76
N ARG A 90 -11.35 -4.62 -0.89
CA ARG A 90 -11.52 -3.26 -1.39
C ARG A 90 -12.52 -2.49 -0.52
N GLY A 91 -12.35 -1.18 -0.39
CA GLY A 91 -13.27 -0.34 0.37
C GLY A 91 -12.89 1.14 0.42
N HIS A 92 -13.74 1.92 1.08
CA HIS A 92 -13.59 3.37 1.25
C HIS A 92 -12.74 3.73 2.48
N ASP A 93 -12.60 2.81 3.43
CA ASP A 93 -11.89 2.98 4.69
C ASP A 93 -10.62 2.11 4.70
N LEU A 94 -9.45 2.75 4.77
CA LEU A 94 -8.16 2.07 4.71
C LEU A 94 -7.94 1.10 5.89
N PRO A 95 -8.17 1.48 7.17
CA PRO A 95 -8.05 0.55 8.29
C PRO A 95 -8.87 -0.74 8.12
N THR A 96 -10.12 -0.64 7.67
CA THR A 96 -10.97 -1.80 7.42
C THR A 96 -10.42 -2.68 6.30
N VAL A 97 -9.87 -2.07 5.24
CA VAL A 97 -9.24 -2.81 4.13
C VAL A 97 -7.98 -3.55 4.61
N LEU A 98 -7.17 -2.93 5.47
CA LEU A 98 -5.93 -3.52 5.99
C LEU A 98 -6.15 -4.74 6.89
N ARG A 99 -7.30 -4.88 7.57
CA ARG A 99 -7.61 -6.04 8.44
C ARG A 99 -7.50 -7.40 7.74
N VAL A 100 -7.59 -7.45 6.41
CA VAL A 100 -7.41 -8.71 5.66
C VAL A 100 -5.99 -9.28 5.79
N LEU A 101 -5.00 -8.42 6.03
CA LEU A 101 -3.58 -8.79 6.20
C LEU A 101 -3.34 -9.37 7.60
N GLU A 102 -3.99 -8.81 8.61
CA GLU A 102 -3.87 -9.24 10.00
C GLU A 102 -4.54 -10.58 10.27
N LYS A 103 -5.66 -10.88 9.61
CA LYS A 103 -6.35 -12.18 9.75
C LYS A 103 -5.47 -13.38 9.36
N LYS A 104 -4.43 -13.17 8.55
CA LYS A 104 -3.48 -14.24 8.22
C LYS A 104 -2.49 -14.55 9.35
N LEU A 105 -2.23 -13.62 10.27
CA LEU A 105 -1.44 -13.92 11.48
C LEU A 105 -2.17 -14.87 12.44
N ILE A 106 -3.50 -14.92 12.36
CA ILE A 106 -4.34 -15.69 13.30
C ILE A 106 -4.51 -17.15 12.85
N ARG A 107 -3.97 -17.57 11.69
CA ARG A 107 -3.98 -18.98 11.32
C ARG A 107 -2.73 -19.65 11.92
N PRO A 108 -2.87 -20.54 12.94
CA PRO A 108 -1.77 -21.40 13.31
C PRO A 108 -1.43 -22.25 12.08
N VAL A 109 -0.14 -22.38 11.81
CA VAL A 109 0.38 -23.42 10.94
C VAL A 109 0.31 -24.71 11.77
N ASP A 110 -0.42 -25.72 11.27
CA ASP A 110 -0.33 -27.10 11.77
C ASP A 110 1.07 -27.69 11.53
#